data_AF-A0A8H8DF41-F1
#
_entry.id   AF-A0A8H8DF41-F1
#
_cell.length_a   1.000
_cell.length_b   1.000
_cell.length_c   1.000
_cell.angle_alpha   90.00
_cell.angle_beta   90.00
_cell.angle_gamma   90.00
#
_symmetry.space_group_name_H-M   'P 1'
#
loop_
_entity.id
_entity.type
_entity.pdbx_description
1 polymer ?
#
loop_
_entity_poly.entity_id
_entity_poly.type
_entity_poly.pdbx_seq_one_letter_code
_entity_poly.pdbx_strand_id
1 'polypeptide(L)'
;MLVLFETPAGYALFKMAHGGKLLENADDVYKEFDTAERATKALKLRAFGKFENTTEALSAVTALVEGKLGKDLKKFLSKELSEKEIKKEQLMVADSKLGV
;
A
#
# COMPACT_ATOMS: atom_id res chain seq x y z
N MET A 1 -4.82 4.32 -9.47
CA MET A 1 -4.79 3.13 -8.62
C MET A 1 -3.68 3.30 -7.59
N LEU A 2 -3.94 2.87 -6.36
CA LEU A 2 -3.03 2.94 -5.21
C LEU A 2 -2.64 1.53 -4.77
N VAL A 3 -1.47 1.38 -4.17
CA VAL A 3 -0.99 0.11 -3.60
C VAL A 3 -0.59 0.35 -2.16
N LEU A 4 -1.20 -0.38 -1.23
CA LEU A 4 -0.77 -0.45 0.16
C LEU A 4 0.32 -1.52 0.27
N PHE A 5 1.42 -1.18 0.95
CA PHE A 5 2.48 -2.12 1.27
C PHE A 5 2.82 -2.01 2.76
N GLU A 6 2.53 -3.07 3.50
CA GLU A 6 2.75 -3.17 4.93
C GLU A 6 4.17 -3.68 5.21
N THR A 7 4.93 -2.92 5.99
CA THR A 7 6.31 -3.27 6.35
C THR A 7 6.49 -3.28 7.87
N PRO A 8 7.51 -3.95 8.42
CA PRO A 8 7.83 -3.87 9.84
C PRO A 8 8.13 -2.45 10.34
N ALA A 9 8.51 -1.54 9.43
CA ALA A 9 8.80 -0.15 9.75
C ALA A 9 7.58 0.77 9.68
N GLY A 10 6.46 0.33 9.09
CA GLY A 10 5.29 1.16 8.86
C GLY A 10 4.51 0.80 7.59
N TYR A 11 3.52 1.63 7.26
CA TYR A 11 2.70 1.49 6.05
C TYR A 11 3.22 2.38 4.93
N ALA A 12 3.46 1.81 3.77
CA ALA A 12 3.80 2.55 2.56
C ALA A 12 2.59 2.59 1.62
N LEU A 13 2.25 3.79 1.15
CA LEU A 13 1.21 4.01 0.16
C LEU A 13 1.88 4.43 -1.14
N PHE A 14 1.74 3.62 -2.17
CA PHE A 14 2.27 3.90 -3.51
C PHE A 14 1.15 4.30 -4.46
N LYS A 15 1.47 5.18 -5.40
CA LYS A 15 0.66 5.45 -6.58
C LYS A 15 1.26 4.75 -7.77
N MET A 16 0.45 3.92 -8.42
CA MET A 16 0.87 3.24 -9.64
C MET A 16 0.80 4.19 -10.83
N ALA A 17 1.87 4.18 -11.64
CA ALA A 17 1.90 4.91 -12.89
C ALA A 17 1.03 4.22 -13.96
N HIS A 18 0.63 4.98 -14.98
CA HIS A 18 -0.06 4.46 -16.17
C HIS A 18 -1.37 3.70 -15.91
N GLY A 19 -2.07 4.00 -14.81
CA GLY A 19 -3.47 3.60 -14.62
C GLY A 19 -3.73 2.10 -14.56
N GLY A 20 -2.74 1.29 -14.15
CA GLY A 20 -2.93 -0.16 -14.01
C GLY A 20 -2.54 -0.99 -15.23
N LYS A 21 -2.00 -0.39 -16.30
CA LYS A 21 -1.42 -1.14 -17.44
C LYS A 21 -0.38 -2.19 -17.03
N LEU A 22 0.33 -1.89 -15.94
CA LEU A 22 1.24 -2.83 -15.28
C LEU A 22 0.59 -4.18 -14.94
N LEU A 23 -0.72 -4.21 -14.70
CA LEU A 23 -1.46 -5.42 -14.32
C LEU A 23 -2.07 -6.17 -15.51
N GLU A 24 -1.92 -5.68 -16.75
CA GLU A 24 -2.46 -6.37 -17.94
C GLU A 24 -1.74 -7.70 -18.21
N ASN A 25 -0.44 -7.77 -17.91
CA ASN A 25 0.37 -8.99 -18.00
C ASN A 25 1.04 -9.26 -16.65
N ALA A 26 0.34 -10.01 -15.79
CA ALA A 26 0.83 -10.31 -14.44
C ALA A 26 2.23 -10.96 -14.44
N ASP A 27 2.50 -11.83 -15.42
CA ASP A 27 3.79 -12.52 -15.56
C ASP A 27 4.95 -11.56 -15.86
N ASP A 28 4.69 -10.37 -16.40
CA ASP A 28 5.74 -9.42 -16.77
C ASP A 28 6.00 -8.35 -15.71
N VAL A 29 5.16 -8.25 -14.68
CA VAL A 29 5.28 -7.21 -13.63
C VAL A 29 6.68 -7.18 -13.02
N TYR A 30 7.29 -8.33 -12.79
CA TYR A 30 8.63 -8.42 -12.17
C TYR A 30 9.71 -7.72 -13.01
N LYS A 31 9.54 -7.63 -14.34
CA LYS A 31 10.51 -6.99 -15.25
C LYS A 31 10.62 -5.49 -15.02
N GLU A 32 9.55 -4.87 -14.51
CA GLU A 32 9.54 -3.45 -14.16
C GLU A 32 10.35 -3.14 -12.89
N PHE A 33 10.70 -4.17 -12.11
CA PHE A 33 11.52 -4.07 -10.90
C PHE A 33 12.95 -4.56 -11.10
N ASP A 34 13.34 -4.93 -12.32
CA ASP A 34 14.68 -5.41 -12.67
C ASP A 34 15.75 -4.29 -12.59
N THR A 35 15.35 -3.02 -12.77
CA THR A 35 16.21 -1.85 -12.50
C THR A 35 15.49 -0.79 -11.67
N ALA A 36 16.26 -0.02 -10.89
CA ALA A 36 15.73 1.05 -10.03
C ALA A 36 14.97 2.13 -10.83
N GLU A 37 15.42 2.45 -12.04
CA GLU A 37 14.77 3.45 -12.88
C GLU A 37 13.41 3.00 -13.40
N ARG A 38 13.27 1.71 -13.77
CA ARG A 38 11.98 1.14 -14.17
C ARG A 38 11.03 1.07 -12.98
N ALA A 39 11.52 0.63 -11.81
CA ALA A 39 10.71 0.54 -10.60
C ALA A 39 10.14 1.91 -10.20
N THR A 40 10.97 2.95 -10.24
CA THR A 40 10.58 4.33 -9.90
C THR A 40 9.59 4.92 -10.91
N LYS A 41 9.63 4.47 -12.18
CA LYS A 41 8.63 4.83 -13.19
C LYS A 41 7.32 4.09 -12.97
N ALA A 42 7.35 2.83 -12.55
CA ALA A 42 6.18 1.99 -12.34
C ALA A 42 5.40 2.35 -11.07
N LEU A 43 6.09 2.56 -9.95
CA LEU A 43 5.50 2.91 -8.65
C LEU A 43 6.16 4.17 -8.07
N LYS A 44 5.33 5.09 -7.60
CA LYS A 44 5.79 6.28 -6.86
C LYS A 44 5.31 6.23 -5.43
N LEU A 45 6.23 6.35 -4.48
CA LEU A 45 5.88 6.49 -3.07
C LEU A 45 5.10 7.79 -2.88
N ARG A 46 3.88 7.68 -2.35
CA ARG A 46 3.02 8.82 -2.02
C ARG A 46 3.16 9.22 -0.56
N ALA A 47 3.08 8.24 0.34
CA ALA A 47 3.16 8.46 1.77
C ALA A 47 3.79 7.26 2.47
N PHE A 48 4.50 7.53 3.56
CA PHE A 48 5.03 6.50 4.45
C PHE A 48 4.68 6.83 5.89
N GLY A 49 3.85 5.99 6.50
CA GLY A 49 3.45 6.07 7.90
C GLY A 49 4.33 5.17 8.74
N LYS A 50 5.46 5.69 9.22
CA LYS A 50 6.39 4.98 10.10
C LYS A 50 5.75 4.72 11.48
N PHE A 51 5.98 3.54 12.06
CA PHE A 51 5.63 3.28 13.47
C PHE A 51 6.55 4.05 14.41
N GLU A 52 6.00 4.61 15.49
CA GLU A 52 6.78 5.38 16.46
C GLU A 52 7.62 4.47 17.36
N ASN A 53 7.10 3.27 17.66
CA ASN A 53 7.72 2.33 18.59
C ASN A 53 7.35 0.87 18.27
N THR A 54 7.99 -0.06 18.98
CA THR A 54 7.81 -1.51 18.79
C THR A 54 6.41 -1.99 19.21
N THR A 55 5.75 -1.30 20.14
CA THR A 55 4.39 -1.65 20.58
C THR A 55 3.37 -1.41 19.47
N GLU A 56 3.48 -0.27 18.78
CA GLU A 56 2.66 0.03 17.60
C GLU A 56 2.91 -0.97 16.47
N ALA A 57 4.19 -1.25 16.18
CA ALA A 57 4.56 -2.22 15.16
C ALA A 57 3.99 -3.62 15.46
N LEU A 58 4.09 -4.08 16.71
CA LEU A 58 3.54 -5.38 17.14
C LEU A 58 2.02 -5.42 17.01
N SER A 59 1.33 -4.36 17.46
CA SER A 59 -0.13 -4.24 17.37
C SER A 59 -0.60 -4.25 15.91
N ALA A 60 0.07 -3.47 15.05
CA ALA A 60 -0.19 -3.42 13.62
C ALA A 60 -0.03 -4.80 12.95
N VAL A 61 1.10 -5.47 13.17
CA VAL A 61 1.35 -6.80 12.60
C VAL A 61 0.35 -7.83 13.12
N THR A 62 -0.01 -7.79 14.40
CA THR A 62 -1.02 -8.69 14.97
C THR A 62 -2.38 -8.50 14.29
N ALA A 63 -2.81 -7.24 14.12
CA ALA A 63 -4.06 -6.93 13.44
C ALA A 63 -4.04 -7.43 11.98
N LEU A 64 -2.93 -7.23 11.26
CA LEU A 64 -2.76 -7.72 9.88
C LEU A 64 -2.82 -9.25 9.81
N VAL A 65 -2.15 -9.97 10.71
CA VAL A 65 -2.17 -11.44 10.77
C VAL A 65 -3.59 -11.97 11.04
N GLU A 66 -4.36 -11.25 11.86
CA GLU A 66 -5.78 -11.56 12.11
C GLU A 66 -6.70 -11.13 10.95
N GLY A 67 -6.18 -10.48 9.91
CA GLY A 67 -6.96 -9.95 8.78
C GLY A 67 -7.84 -8.76 9.16
N LYS A 68 -7.49 -8.02 10.22
CA LYS A 68 -8.25 -6.88 10.73
C LYS A 68 -7.60 -5.57 10.33
N LEU A 69 -8.43 -4.58 9.99
CA LEU A 69 -7.96 -3.23 9.78
C LEU A 69 -7.60 -2.56 11.13
N GLY A 70 -6.31 -2.45 11.43
CA GLY A 70 -5.82 -1.78 12.63
C GLY A 70 -6.21 -0.30 12.69
N LYS A 71 -6.37 0.26 13.91
CA LYS A 71 -6.72 1.68 14.11
C LYS A 71 -5.73 2.62 13.44
N ASP A 72 -4.43 2.28 13.51
CA ASP A 72 -3.36 3.11 12.96
C ASP A 72 -3.35 3.09 11.42
N LEU A 73 -3.64 1.94 10.81
CA LEU A 73 -3.80 1.83 9.36
C LEU A 73 -4.99 2.67 8.88
N LYS A 74 -6.13 2.59 9.58
CA LYS A 74 -7.30 3.42 9.27
C LYS A 74 -6.97 4.91 9.36
N LYS A 75 -6.29 5.32 10.43
CA LYS A 75 -5.86 6.71 10.64
C LYS A 75 -4.90 7.17 9.54
N PHE A 76 -3.96 6.32 9.14
CA PHE A 76 -3.03 6.59 8.04
C PHE A 76 -3.78 6.80 6.71
N LEU A 77 -4.64 5.86 6.31
CA LEU A 77 -5.40 5.97 5.06
C LEU A 77 -6.32 7.20 5.04
N SER A 78 -7.03 7.48 6.13
CA SER A 78 -7.89 8.67 6.24
C SER A 78 -7.13 9.99 6.22
N LYS A 79 -5.86 10.00 6.66
CA LYS A 79 -5.01 11.19 6.62
C LYS A 79 -4.45 11.43 5.21
N GLU A 80 -4.03 10.37 4.53
CA GLU A 80 -3.31 10.48 3.26
C GLU A 80 -4.23 10.51 2.03
N LEU A 81 -5.49 10.05 2.17
CA LEU A 81 -6.48 10.00 1.10
C LEU A 81 -7.63 10.96 1.35
N SER A 82 -7.90 11.82 0.36
CA SER A 82 -9.09 12.68 0.37
C SER A 82 -10.36 11.86 0.07
N GLU A 83 -11.53 12.37 0.48
CA GLU A 83 -12.82 11.71 0.20
C GLU A 83 -13.05 11.48 -1.30
N LYS A 84 -12.56 12.38 -2.15
CA LYS A 84 -12.65 12.24 -3.62
C LYS A 84 -11.81 11.08 -4.13
N GLU A 85 -10.64 10.86 -3.53
CA GLU A 85 -9.75 9.77 -3.91
C GLU A 85 -10.27 8.43 -3.39
N ILE A 86 -10.80 8.37 -2.17
CA ILE A 86 -11.44 7.15 -1.65
C ILE A 86 -12.59 6.69 -2.57
N LYS A 87 -13.32 7.63 -3.19
CA LYS A 87 -14.43 7.31 -4.10
C LYS A 87 -14.00 6.92 -5.52
N LYS A 88 -12.80 7.31 -5.96
CA LYS A 88 -12.35 7.20 -7.36
C LYS A 88 -11.18 6.24 -7.56
N GLU A 89 -10.30 6.15 -6.58
CA GLU A 89 -9.10 5.33 -6.62
C GLU A 89 -9.36 3.95 -6.03
N GLN A 90 -8.90 2.91 -6.73
CA GLN A 90 -8.84 1.57 -6.17
C GLN A 90 -7.55 1.41 -5.36
N LEU A 91 -7.67 0.85 -4.16
CA LEU A 91 -6.56 0.50 -3.28
C LEU A 91 -6.29 -1.00 -3.37
N MET A 92 -5.11 -1.36 -3.87
CA MET A 92 -4.64 -2.73 -3.88
C MET A 92 -4.06 -3.08 -2.50
N VAL A 93 -4.45 -4.23 -1.97
CA VAL A 93 -3.98 -4.79 -0.69
C VAL A 93 -3.45 -6.21 -0.94
N ALA A 94 -2.43 -6.62 -0.19
CA ALA A 94 -1.86 -7.96 -0.34
C ALA A 94 -2.75 -9.06 0.27
N ASP A 95 -3.40 -8.77 1.41
CA ASP A 95 -4.35 -9.67 2.04
C ASP A 95 -5.79 -9.31 1.64
N SER A 96 -6.46 -10.26 0.97
CA SER A 96 -7.86 -10.15 0.60
C SER A 96 -8.80 -9.82 1.77
N LYS A 97 -8.46 -10.22 3.01
CA LYS A 97 -9.28 -9.96 4.21
C LYS A 97 -9.35 -8.49 4.59
N LEU A 98 -8.38 -7.68 4.16
CA LEU A 98 -8.38 -6.23 4.40
C LEU A 98 -9.32 -5.45 3.48
N GLY A 99 -9.73 -6.06 2.36
CA GLY A 99 -10.59 -5.45 1.35
C GLY A 99 -12.08 -5.78 1.49
N VAL A 100 -12.48 -6.54 2.51
CA VAL A 100 -13.87 -6.99 2.77
C VAL A 100 -14.57 -6.07 3.77
#